data_AF-A0A7X7VP15-F1
#
_entry.id   AF-A0A7X7VP15-F1
#
_cell.length_a   1.000
_cell.length_b   1.000
_cell.length_c   1.000
_cell.angle_alpha   90.00
_cell.angle_beta   90.00
_cell.angle_gamma   90.00
#
_symmetry.space_group_name_H-M   'P 1'
#
loop_
_entity.id
_entity.type
_entity.pdbx_description
1 polymer ?
#
loop_
_entity_poly.entity_id
_entity_poly.type
_entity_poly.pdbx_seq_one_letter_code
_entity_poly.pdbx_strand_id
1 'polypeptide(L)'
;LVGNCFASEEELTRLASLDLTRTTMRVSLEPAATKAEIDELWMFDHFTRTDASDYLLRSSLPRLRYRDVSIPAHNLGSQQIRRGDVLIVNDNLEHYRGEVEVALRDFLDDGTRNIVARIPKEEQFLLDYIKPEHRFGFIKP
;
A
#
# COMPACT_ATOMS: atom_id res chain seq x y z
N LEU A 1 19.37 -5.90 -17.16
CA LEU A 1 20.58 -6.70 -17.49
C LEU A 1 21.02 -7.39 -16.21
N VAL A 2 21.12 -8.72 -16.22
CA VAL A 2 21.64 -9.50 -15.09
C VAL A 2 23.16 -9.55 -15.20
N GLY A 3 23.88 -9.13 -14.17
CA GLY A 3 25.35 -9.00 -14.18
C GLY A 3 26.12 -10.24 -13.74
N ASN A 4 25.46 -11.20 -13.07
CA ASN A 4 26.02 -12.45 -12.59
C ASN A 4 25.47 -13.65 -13.40
N CYS A 5 26.24 -14.74 -13.49
CA CYS A 5 25.89 -15.95 -14.24
C CYS A 5 26.11 -17.20 -13.37
N PHE A 6 25.16 -18.13 -13.24
CA PHE A 6 23.83 -18.17 -13.87
C PHE A 6 22.76 -17.60 -12.93
N ALA A 7 21.82 -16.81 -13.47
CA ALA A 7 20.55 -16.59 -12.79
C ALA A 7 19.77 -17.91 -12.78
N SER A 8 19.16 -18.22 -11.65
CA SER A 8 18.27 -19.37 -11.53
C SER A 8 17.04 -19.21 -12.43
N GLU A 9 16.42 -20.32 -12.83
CA GLU A 9 15.17 -20.28 -13.62
C GLU A 9 14.05 -19.52 -12.88
N GLU A 10 14.04 -19.59 -11.55
CA GLU A 10 13.11 -18.84 -10.71
C GLU A 10 13.34 -17.33 -10.81
N GLU A 11 14.59 -16.88 -10.75
CA GLU A 11 14.94 -15.45 -10.92
C GLU A 11 14.57 -14.95 -12.32
N LEU A 12 14.82 -15.74 -13.37
CA LEU A 12 14.46 -15.40 -14.74
C LEU A 12 12.95 -15.34 -14.95
N THR A 13 12.20 -16.27 -14.38
CA THR A 13 10.73 -16.29 -14.46
C THR A 13 10.13 -15.07 -13.74
N ARG A 14 10.65 -14.73 -12.56
CA ARG A 14 10.24 -13.53 -11.82
C ARG A 14 10.58 -12.24 -12.57
N LEU A 15 11.74 -12.17 -13.22
CA LEU A 15 12.12 -11.01 -14.04
C LEU A 15 11.20 -10.85 -15.25
N ALA A 16 10.81 -11.95 -15.89
CA ALA A 16 9.94 -11.92 -17.07
C ALA A 16 8.49 -11.52 -16.74
N SER A 17 8.02 -11.76 -15.51
CA SER A 17 6.66 -11.42 -15.07
C SER A 17 6.51 -10.02 -14.48
N LEU A 18 7.57 -9.21 -14.45
CA LEU A 18 7.52 -7.85 -13.93
C LEU A 18 6.65 -6.94 -14.81
N ASP A 19 5.72 -6.22 -14.17
CA ASP A 19 5.00 -5.13 -14.81
C ASP A 19 5.91 -3.89 -14.86
N LEU A 20 6.37 -3.52 -16.06
CA LEU A 20 7.23 -2.36 -16.28
C LEU A 20 6.46 -1.03 -16.33
N THR A 21 5.12 -1.06 -16.23
CA THR A 21 4.25 0.12 -16.32
C THR A 21 3.94 0.75 -14.97
N ARG A 22 4.26 0.07 -13.86
CA ARG A 22 4.00 0.53 -12.49
C ARG A 22 5.11 0.10 -11.53
N THR A 23 5.27 0.82 -10.43
CA THR A 23 6.14 0.37 -9.33
C THR A 23 5.40 -0.63 -8.46
N THR A 24 5.84 -1.88 -8.42
CA THR A 24 5.27 -2.91 -7.53
C THR A 24 6.16 -3.16 -6.32
N MET A 25 5.53 -3.41 -5.17
CA MET A 25 6.22 -3.67 -3.91
C MET A 25 5.63 -4.92 -3.25
N ARG A 26 6.46 -5.70 -2.57
CA ARG A 26 6.01 -6.76 -1.67
C ARG A 26 5.36 -6.15 -0.43
N VAL A 27 4.47 -6.93 0.19
CA VAL A 27 3.83 -6.56 1.45
C VAL A 27 3.75 -7.76 2.38
N SER A 28 3.90 -7.51 3.67
CA SER A 28 3.58 -8.45 4.75
C SER A 28 2.25 -8.05 5.37
N LEU A 29 1.25 -8.92 5.28
CA LEU A 29 -0.10 -8.63 5.77
C LEU A 29 -0.13 -8.60 7.30
N GLU A 30 -0.88 -7.67 7.86
CA GLU A 30 -1.12 -7.58 9.30
C GLU A 30 -2.17 -8.64 9.71
N PRO A 31 -1.94 -9.46 10.75
CA PRO A 31 -2.91 -10.47 11.20
C PRO A 31 -4.32 -9.98 11.49
N ALA A 32 -4.46 -8.71 11.89
CA ALA A 32 -5.76 -8.10 12.17
C ALA A 32 -6.47 -7.55 10.92
N ALA A 33 -5.80 -7.52 9.75
CA ALA A 33 -6.40 -7.05 8.52
C ALA A 33 -7.51 -8.01 8.07
N THR A 34 -8.67 -7.44 7.77
CA THR A 34 -9.81 -8.21 7.28
C THR A 34 -9.60 -8.63 5.82
N LYS A 35 -10.31 -9.68 5.39
CA LYS A 35 -10.25 -10.12 4.00
C LYS A 35 -10.67 -9.02 3.02
N ALA A 36 -11.69 -8.22 3.38
CA ALA A 36 -12.15 -7.12 2.54
C ALA A 36 -11.03 -6.10 2.32
N GLU A 37 -10.38 -5.64 3.38
CA GLU A 37 -9.23 -4.73 3.33
C GLU A 37 -8.08 -5.29 2.53
N ILE A 38 -7.76 -6.57 2.74
CA ILE A 38 -6.69 -7.28 2.02
C ILE A 38 -6.99 -7.31 0.51
N ASP A 39 -8.23 -7.63 0.10
CA ASP A 39 -8.61 -7.69 -1.30
C ASP A 39 -8.45 -6.31 -2.00
N GLU A 40 -8.64 -5.20 -1.29
CA GLU A 40 -8.49 -3.84 -1.84
C GLU A 40 -7.10 -3.53 -2.37
N LEU A 41 -6.06 -4.12 -1.78
CA LEU A 41 -4.67 -3.90 -2.20
C LEU A 41 -4.41 -4.39 -3.64
N TRP A 42 -5.20 -5.34 -4.15
CA TRP A 42 -4.99 -5.92 -5.48
C TRP A 42 -6.13 -5.66 -6.47
N MET A 43 -7.29 -5.20 -6.01
CA MET A 43 -8.41 -4.92 -6.91
C MET A 43 -8.26 -3.60 -7.67
N PHE A 44 -7.37 -2.71 -7.25
CA PHE A 44 -7.24 -1.37 -7.82
C PHE A 44 -5.86 -1.11 -8.41
N ASP A 45 -5.86 -0.37 -9.51
CA ASP A 45 -4.67 0.23 -10.07
C ASP A 45 -4.40 1.54 -9.31
N HIS A 46 -3.55 1.47 -8.29
CA HIS A 46 -3.29 2.61 -7.42
C HIS A 46 -2.45 3.67 -8.14
N PHE A 47 -2.85 4.92 -8.02
CA PHE A 47 -2.05 6.07 -8.40
C PHE A 47 -2.24 7.16 -7.35
N THR A 48 -1.17 7.91 -7.10
CA THR A 48 -1.24 9.00 -6.15
C THR A 48 -1.79 10.26 -6.81
N ARG A 49 -2.48 11.10 -6.02
CA ARG A 49 -3.00 12.38 -6.49
C ARG A 49 -1.86 13.39 -6.74
N THR A 50 -2.13 14.41 -7.55
CA THR A 50 -1.19 15.50 -7.82
C THR A 50 -0.94 16.42 -6.63
N ASP A 51 -1.86 16.44 -5.66
CA ASP A 51 -1.77 17.15 -4.38
C ASP A 51 -1.28 16.23 -3.24
N ALA A 52 -0.52 15.19 -3.55
CA ALA A 52 -0.01 14.24 -2.57
C ALA A 52 0.79 14.92 -1.45
N SER A 53 0.52 14.52 -0.21
CA SER A 53 1.22 15.00 0.98
C SER A 53 2.62 14.40 1.07
N ASP A 54 3.57 15.13 1.64
CA ASP A 54 4.92 14.62 1.98
C ASP A 54 4.90 13.41 2.94
N TYR A 55 3.75 13.12 3.55
CA TYR A 55 3.56 12.04 4.52
C TYR A 55 2.91 10.78 3.94
N LEU A 56 2.13 10.89 2.85
CA LEU A 56 1.26 9.80 2.40
C LEU A 56 1.16 9.75 0.88
N LEU A 57 1.35 8.55 0.31
CA LEU A 57 0.80 8.22 -1.00
C LEU A 57 -0.68 7.89 -0.81
N ARG A 58 -1.54 8.45 -1.65
CA ARG A 58 -3.00 8.36 -1.47
C ARG A 58 -3.68 7.85 -2.73
N SER A 59 -4.25 6.65 -2.65
CA SER A 59 -5.05 6.04 -3.71
C SER A 59 -6.53 6.21 -3.40
N SER A 60 -7.15 7.21 -4.02
CA SER A 60 -8.52 7.61 -3.73
C SER A 60 -9.63 6.79 -4.43
N LEU A 61 -9.32 5.99 -5.45
CA LEU A 61 -10.33 5.22 -6.21
C LEU A 61 -11.11 4.18 -5.39
N PRO A 62 -10.48 3.40 -4.50
CA PRO A 62 -11.16 2.37 -3.71
C PRO A 62 -12.34 2.89 -2.87
N ARG A 63 -12.33 4.19 -2.49
CA ARG A 63 -13.45 4.84 -1.75
C ARG A 63 -14.82 4.69 -2.41
N LEU A 64 -14.88 4.58 -3.74
CA LEU A 64 -16.15 4.42 -4.45
C LEU A 64 -16.88 3.12 -4.08
N ARG A 65 -16.14 2.10 -3.64
CA ARG A 65 -16.67 0.80 -3.23
C ARG A 65 -17.15 0.77 -1.78
N TYR A 66 -16.56 1.61 -0.91
CA TYR A 66 -16.85 1.65 0.53
C TYR A 66 -17.79 2.77 0.97
N ARG A 67 -18.53 3.35 0.03
CA ARG A 67 -19.56 4.34 0.38
C ARG A 67 -20.57 3.76 1.38
N ASP A 68 -20.99 2.51 1.16
CA ASP A 68 -22.01 1.84 1.97
C ASP A 68 -21.48 0.58 2.69
N VAL A 69 -20.16 0.39 2.72
CA VAL A 69 -19.50 -0.75 3.39
C VAL A 69 -18.69 -0.22 4.56
N SER A 70 -18.98 -0.73 5.77
CA SER A 70 -18.28 -0.36 6.99
C SER A 70 -16.86 -0.98 7.01
N ILE A 71 -15.91 -0.17 7.46
CA ILE A 71 -14.54 -0.59 7.78
C ILE A 71 -14.33 -0.24 9.26
N PRO A 72 -14.65 -1.14 10.20
CA PRO A 72 -14.52 -0.83 11.61
C PRO A 72 -13.05 -0.58 11.97
N ALA A 73 -12.82 0.39 12.85
CA ALA A 73 -11.48 0.67 13.34
C ALA A 73 -10.92 -0.53 14.11
N HIS A 74 -9.70 -0.95 13.75
CA HIS A 74 -8.94 -1.97 14.46
C HIS A 74 -7.46 -1.56 14.52
N ASN A 75 -6.65 -2.31 15.26
CA ASN A 75 -5.24 -1.95 15.52
C ASN A 75 -5.04 -0.58 16.21
N LEU A 76 -6.10 -0.06 16.83
CA LEU A 76 -6.10 1.12 17.69
C LEU A 76 -5.19 0.84 18.90
N GLY A 77 -3.92 1.25 18.82
CA GLY A 77 -2.93 0.93 19.85
C GLY A 77 -1.49 0.85 19.38
N SER A 78 -1.22 0.94 18.07
CA SER A 78 0.16 1.00 17.56
C SER A 78 0.92 2.27 17.99
N GLN A 79 0.20 3.29 18.47
CA GLN A 79 0.64 4.67 18.80
C GLN A 79 1.39 5.41 17.69
N GLN A 80 1.87 4.71 16.66
CA GLN A 80 2.76 5.25 15.65
C GLN A 80 2.62 4.47 14.34
N ILE A 81 2.21 5.20 13.31
CA ILE A 81 2.32 4.77 11.92
C ILE A 81 3.75 5.02 11.47
N ARG A 82 4.33 4.03 10.80
CA ARG A 82 5.73 4.08 10.33
C ARG A 82 5.78 4.10 8.81
N ARG A 83 6.87 4.66 8.28
CA ARG A 83 7.15 4.58 6.85
C ARG A 83 7.06 3.14 6.33
N GLY A 84 6.36 2.97 5.22
CA GLY A 84 6.09 1.69 4.58
C GLY A 84 4.85 0.96 5.11
N ASP A 85 4.15 1.50 6.11
CA ASP A 85 2.83 0.99 6.49
C ASP A 85 1.83 1.25 5.37
N VAL A 86 1.10 0.20 5.02
CA VAL A 86 -0.05 0.25 4.10
C VAL A 86 -1.31 0.34 4.94
N LEU A 87 -2.10 1.36 4.65
CA LEU A 87 -3.19 1.83 5.48
C LEU A 87 -4.48 1.81 4.67
N ILE A 88 -5.59 1.56 5.37
CA ILE A 88 -6.93 1.80 4.84
C ILE A 88 -7.67 2.72 5.80
N VAL A 89 -8.27 3.78 5.26
CA VAL A 89 -9.08 4.71 6.05
C VAL A 89 -10.35 4.01 6.52
N ASN A 90 -10.58 4.04 7.83
CA ASN A 90 -11.66 3.33 8.50
C ASN A 90 -12.90 4.23 8.73
N ASP A 91 -13.89 3.71 9.43
CA ASP A 91 -15.16 4.39 9.73
C ASP A 91 -15.00 5.68 10.53
N ASN A 92 -13.91 5.90 11.27
CA ASN A 92 -13.69 7.13 12.03
C ASN A 92 -13.43 8.35 11.14
N LEU A 93 -13.18 8.14 9.83
CA LEU A 93 -13.06 9.18 8.82
C LEU A 93 -13.92 8.84 7.60
N GLU A 94 -15.24 8.81 7.79
CA GLU A 94 -16.24 8.35 6.82
C GLU A 94 -16.08 8.96 5.41
N HIS A 95 -15.76 10.26 5.32
CA HIS A 95 -15.59 10.95 4.03
C HIS A 95 -14.45 10.38 3.15
N TYR A 96 -13.49 9.69 3.77
CA TYR A 96 -12.36 9.06 3.08
C TYR A 96 -12.35 7.54 3.22
N ARG A 97 -13.39 6.93 3.82
CA ARG A 97 -13.46 5.50 4.07
C ARG A 97 -13.11 4.65 2.85
N GLY A 98 -12.25 3.67 3.06
CA GLY A 98 -11.75 2.78 2.03
C GLY A 98 -10.59 3.36 1.20
N GLU A 99 -10.15 4.59 1.43
CA GLU A 99 -8.93 5.10 0.78
C GLU A 99 -7.72 4.27 1.19
N VAL A 100 -6.96 3.80 0.20
CA VAL A 100 -5.70 3.08 0.43
C VAL A 100 -4.58 4.11 0.47
N GLU A 101 -3.81 4.10 1.55
CA GLU A 101 -2.67 5.00 1.75
C GLU A 101 -1.38 4.21 2.02
N VAL A 102 -0.24 4.81 1.71
CA VAL A 102 1.08 4.29 2.12
C VAL A 102 1.84 5.39 2.83
N ALA A 103 2.29 5.12 4.04
CA ALA A 103 3.06 6.05 4.85
C ALA A 103 4.46 6.28 4.26
N LEU A 104 4.77 7.53 3.96
CA LEU A 104 6.10 7.99 3.50
C LEU A 104 6.99 8.43 4.66
N ARG A 105 6.40 8.75 5.81
CA ARG A 105 7.09 9.18 7.03
C ARG A 105 6.42 8.56 8.25
N ASP A 106 7.11 8.63 9.38
CA ASP A 106 6.54 8.23 10.66
C ASP A 106 5.64 9.35 11.20
N PHE A 107 4.47 9.00 11.73
CA PHE A 107 3.54 9.93 12.38
C PHE A 107 2.67 9.21 13.41
N LEU A 108 2.01 9.98 14.28
CA LEU A 108 1.13 9.41 15.30
C LEU A 108 -0.16 8.90 14.67
N ASP A 109 -0.60 7.74 15.13
CA ASP A 109 -1.90 7.19 14.76
C ASP A 109 -3.02 8.03 15.41
N ASP A 110 -3.89 8.59 14.58
CA ASP A 110 -5.06 9.37 15.01
C ASP A 110 -6.34 8.52 15.13
N GLY A 111 -6.23 7.21 14.92
CA GLY A 111 -7.32 6.24 14.99
C GLY A 111 -8.22 6.20 13.76
N THR A 112 -7.91 6.96 12.71
CA THR A 112 -8.74 7.02 11.48
C THR A 112 -8.32 6.02 10.41
N ARG A 113 -7.23 5.29 10.64
CA ARG A 113 -6.64 4.36 9.66
C ARG A 113 -6.37 3.01 10.32
N ASN A 114 -6.64 1.95 9.58
CA ASN A 114 -6.24 0.60 9.93
C ASN A 114 -4.92 0.28 9.21
N ILE A 115 -3.93 -0.24 9.95
CA ILE A 115 -2.73 -0.82 9.34
C ILE A 115 -3.10 -2.22 8.83
N VAL A 116 -2.98 -2.43 7.52
CA VAL A 116 -3.41 -3.68 6.86
C VAL A 116 -2.23 -4.49 6.33
N ALA A 117 -1.11 -3.83 6.03
CA ALA A 117 0.13 -4.49 5.64
C ALA A 117 1.34 -3.56 5.86
N ARG A 118 2.54 -4.12 5.71
CA ARG A 118 3.79 -3.37 5.75
C ARG A 118 4.71 -3.76 4.60
N ILE A 119 5.32 -2.76 3.96
CA ILE A 119 6.35 -2.95 2.93
C ILE A 119 7.67 -3.31 3.62
N PRO A 120 8.35 -4.39 3.18
CA PRO A 120 9.65 -4.79 3.71
C PRO A 120 10.68 -3.66 3.65
N LYS A 121 11.52 -3.54 4.68
CA LYS A 121 12.42 -2.41 4.84
C LYS A 121 13.38 -2.25 3.65
N GLU A 122 13.81 -3.36 3.07
CA GLU A 122 14.68 -3.42 1.90
C GLU A 122 14.02 -2.93 0.61
N GLU A 123 12.69 -2.76 0.56
CA GLU A 123 11.96 -2.23 -0.60
C GLU A 123 11.42 -0.81 -0.39
N GLN A 124 11.46 -0.28 0.84
CA GLN A 124 10.93 1.07 1.14
C GLN A 124 11.65 2.20 0.40
N PHE A 125 12.84 1.95 -0.16
CA PHE A 125 13.50 2.92 -1.04
C PHE A 125 12.70 3.16 -2.33
N LEU A 126 11.88 2.19 -2.78
CA LEU A 126 11.03 2.32 -3.97
C LEU A 126 9.99 3.43 -3.81
N LEU A 127 9.55 3.72 -2.59
CA LEU A 127 8.59 4.78 -2.30
C LEU A 127 9.07 6.16 -2.75
N ASP A 128 10.39 6.40 -2.74
CA ASP A 128 10.98 7.68 -3.17
C ASP A 128 10.91 7.88 -4.70
N TYR A 129 10.62 6.82 -5.45
CA TYR A 129 10.51 6.83 -6.91
C TYR A 129 9.07 6.94 -7.41
N ILE A 130 8.08 6.86 -6.50
CA ILE A 130 6.67 7.02 -6.84
C ILE A 130 6.36 8.52 -6.89
N LYS A 131 6.38 9.07 -8.11
CA LYS A 131 6.00 10.47 -8.36
C LYS A 131 4.48 10.63 -8.45
N PRO A 132 3.96 11.86 -8.31
CA PRO A 132 2.58 12.17 -8.65
C PRO A 132 2.17 11.58 -10.01
N GLU A 133 0.96 11.01 -10.10
CA GLU A 133 0.41 10.33 -11.29
C GLU A 133 1.09 9.01 -11.72
N HIS A 134 2.18 8.59 -11.06
CA HIS A 134 2.75 7.28 -11.32
C HIS A 134 1.93 6.18 -10.63
N ARG A 135 1.68 5.11 -11.37
CA ARG A 135 1.01 3.91 -10.87
C ARG A 135 1.92 3.15 -9.92
N PHE A 136 1.33 2.64 -8.86
CA PHE A 136 1.97 1.69 -7.96
C PHE A 136 1.02 0.54 -7.63
N GLY A 137 1.55 -0.53 -7.07
CA GLY A 137 0.76 -1.67 -6.64
C GLY A 137 1.53 -2.62 -5.75
N PHE A 138 0.84 -3.68 -5.34
CA PHE A 138 1.39 -4.67 -4.42
C PHE A 138 1.49 -6.05 -5.08
N ILE A 139 2.58 -6.75 -4.82
CA ILE A 139 2.77 -8.13 -5.29
C ILE A 139 1.97 -9.04 -4.36
N LYS A 140 1.15 -9.92 -4.95
CA LYS A 140 0.41 -10.92 -4.19
C LYS A 140 1.39 -11.98 -3.66
N PRO A 141 1.34 -12.32 -2.35
CA PRO A 141 2.20 -13.36 -1.79
C PRO A 141 1.89 -14.75 -2.35
#